data_AF-A0A9J5YGP3-F1
#
_entry.id   AF-A0A9J5YGP3-F1
#
_cell.length_a   1.000
_cell.length_b   1.000
_cell.length_c   1.000
_cell.angle_alpha   90.00
_cell.angle_beta   90.00
_cell.angle_gamma   90.00
#
_symmetry.space_group_name_H-M   'P 1'
#
loop_
_entity.id
_entity.type
_entity.pdbx_description
1 polymer ?
#
loop_
_entity_poly.entity_id
_entity_poly.type
_entity_poly.pdbx_seq_one_letter_code
_entity_poly.pdbx_strand_id
1 'polypeptide(L)'
;MGQLAHFADRRAARLDASILGMIQTSLADAVTPLSGTIDALAARIAVCEHGQGATKKVTTLKDIIVVWRSDVDHLKSTNMSMIIRTVEIPDVPDMPLSTTGDEVRA
;
A
#
# COMPACT_ATOMS: atom_id res chain seq x y z
N MET A 1 12.38 12.48 -32.25
CA MET A 1 11.31 12.83 -31.29
C MET A 1 11.02 11.72 -30.26
N GLY A 2 11.17 10.42 -30.56
CA GLY A 2 10.82 9.32 -29.64
C GLY A 2 11.64 9.19 -28.35
N GLN A 3 12.95 9.48 -28.38
CA GLN A 3 13.81 9.38 -27.18
C GLN A 3 13.46 10.41 -26.09
N LEU A 4 13.04 11.61 -26.50
CA LEU A 4 12.64 12.67 -25.58
C LEU A 4 11.32 12.31 -24.87
N ALA A 5 10.37 11.77 -25.63
CA ALA A 5 9.10 11.26 -25.09
C ALA A 5 9.33 10.09 -24.12
N HIS A 6 10.19 9.14 -24.50
CA HIS A 6 10.52 8.00 -23.64
C HIS A 6 11.22 8.41 -22.33
N PHE A 7 12.12 9.40 -22.38
CA PHE A 7 12.76 9.92 -21.18
C PHE A 7 11.76 10.63 -20.26
N ALA A 8 10.82 11.40 -20.82
CA ALA A 8 9.77 12.06 -20.06
C ALA A 8 8.85 11.05 -19.35
N ASP A 9 8.45 10.00 -20.06
CA ASP A 9 7.62 8.92 -19.54
C ASP A 9 8.31 8.15 -18.40
N ARG A 10 9.58 7.78 -18.59
CA ARG A 10 10.38 7.14 -17.53
C ARG A 10 10.54 8.04 -16.30
N ARG A 11 10.65 9.35 -16.49
CA ARG A 11 10.76 10.31 -15.37
C ARG A 11 9.45 10.43 -14.61
N ALA A 12 8.30 10.42 -15.30
CA ALA A 12 6.98 10.40 -14.68
C ALA A 12 6.80 9.12 -13.85
N ALA A 13 7.05 7.95 -14.43
CA ALA A 13 6.95 6.67 -13.72
C ALA A 13 7.85 6.60 -12.47
N ARG A 14 9.07 7.15 -12.53
CA ARG A 14 9.97 7.23 -11.37
C ARG A 14 9.45 8.16 -10.27
N LEU A 15 8.83 9.28 -10.65
CA LEU A 15 8.23 10.19 -9.69
C LEU A 15 7.03 9.54 -9.01
N ASP A 16 6.16 8.89 -9.77
CA ASP A 16 4.99 8.18 -9.24
C ASP A 16 5.42 7.08 -8.26
N ALA A 17 6.40 6.26 -8.64
CA ALA A 17 6.96 5.23 -7.75
C ALA A 17 7.56 5.83 -6.47
N SER A 18 8.22 6.98 -6.55
CA SER A 18 8.79 7.66 -5.38
C SER A 18 7.70 8.22 -4.45
N ILE A 19 6.67 8.85 -5.00
CA ILE A 19 5.53 9.37 -4.23
C ILE A 19 4.81 8.22 -3.52
N LEU A 20 4.59 7.13 -4.25
CA LEU A 20 3.98 5.92 -3.74
C LEU A 20 4.76 5.31 -2.57
N GLY A 21 6.08 5.18 -2.71
CA GLY A 21 6.94 4.66 -1.64
C GLY A 21 6.94 5.54 -0.39
N MET A 22 6.88 6.86 -0.54
CA MET A 22 6.77 7.79 0.59
C MET A 22 5.44 7.65 1.33
N ILE A 23 4.34 7.51 0.59
CA ILE A 23 3.00 7.30 1.17
C ILE A 23 2.96 5.98 1.93
N GLN A 24 3.48 4.89 1.33
CA GLN A 24 3.55 3.57 1.98
C GLN A 24 4.33 3.63 3.29
N THR A 25 5.52 4.22 3.27
CA THR A 25 6.38 4.31 4.45
C THR A 25 5.71 5.15 5.54
N SER A 26 5.23 6.35 5.20
CA SER A 26 4.57 7.24 6.17
C SER A 26 3.33 6.61 6.79
N LEU A 27 2.55 5.86 6.02
CA LEU A 27 1.38 5.16 6.55
C LEU A 27 1.77 3.98 7.42
N ALA A 28 2.77 3.18 7.02
CA ALA A 28 3.28 2.08 7.83
C ALA A 28 3.82 2.58 9.19
N ASP A 29 4.51 3.72 9.18
CA ASP A 29 5.03 4.40 10.36
C ASP A 29 3.91 4.88 11.30
N ALA A 30 2.74 5.22 10.77
CA ALA A 30 1.58 5.64 11.58
C ALA A 30 0.74 4.45 12.09
N VAL A 31 0.50 3.47 11.22
CA VAL A 31 -0.40 2.33 11.51
C VAL A 31 0.26 1.31 12.44
N THR A 32 1.58 1.16 12.39
CA THR A 32 2.30 0.21 13.26
C THR A 32 2.21 0.59 14.74
N PRO A 33 2.52 1.83 15.16
CA PRO A 33 2.30 2.27 16.54
C PRO A 33 0.83 2.22 16.98
N LEU A 34 -0.11 2.54 16.08
CA LEU A 34 -1.54 2.43 16.36
C LEU A 34 -1.95 0.99 16.68
N SER A 35 -1.50 0.03 15.88
CA SER A 35 -1.72 -1.41 16.11
C SER A 35 -1.20 -1.81 17.50
N GLY A 36 0.03 -1.41 17.83
CA GLY A 36 0.63 -1.70 19.14
C GLY A 36 -0.12 -1.06 20.31
N THR A 37 -0.68 0.14 20.12
CA THR A 37 -1.50 0.80 21.15
C THR A 37 -2.81 0.05 21.41
N ILE A 38 -3.45 -0.45 20.35
CA ILE A 38 -4.67 -1.26 20.47
C ILE A 38 -4.38 -2.57 21.21
N ASP A 39 -3.26 -3.23 20.90
CA ASP A 39 -2.85 -4.46 21.59
C ASP A 39 -2.51 -4.22 23.07
N ALA A 40 -1.81 -3.12 23.37
CA ALA A 40 -1.55 -2.72 24.75
C ALA A 40 -2.85 -2.43 25.51
N LEU A 41 -3.83 -1.79 24.86
CA LEU A 41 -5.15 -1.55 25.46
C LEU A 41 -5.89 -2.86 25.73
N ALA A 42 -5.86 -3.80 24.77
CA ALA A 42 -6.45 -5.13 24.94
C ALA A 42 -5.85 -5.87 26.14
N ALA A 43 -4.52 -5.84 26.30
CA ALA A 43 -3.84 -6.43 27.44
C ALA A 43 -4.27 -5.79 28.77
N ARG A 44 -4.39 -4.45 28.82
CA ARG A 44 -4.86 -3.74 30.01
C ARG A 44 -6.29 -4.11 30.38
N ILE A 45 -7.17 -4.24 29.39
CA ILE A 45 -8.56 -4.67 29.63
C ILE A 45 -8.62 -6.11 30.12
N ALA A 46 -7.79 -7.02 29.61
CA ALA A 46 -7.70 -8.39 30.10
C ALA A 46 -7.27 -8.45 31.59
N VAL A 47 -6.31 -7.61 31.99
CA VAL A 47 -5.91 -7.48 33.40
C VAL A 47 -7.07 -6.93 34.25
N CYS A 48 -7.79 -5.92 33.77
CA CYS A 48 -8.96 -5.38 34.46
C CYS A 48 -10.08 -6.44 34.61
N GLU A 49 -10.36 -7.21 33.56
CA GLU A 49 -11.34 -8.30 33.57
C GLU A 49 -10.97 -9.37 34.59
N HIS A 50 -9.68 -9.71 34.70
CA HIS A 50 -9.21 -10.67 35.69
C HIS A 50 -9.42 -10.18 37.13
N GLY A 51 -9.17 -8.89 37.40
CA GLY A 51 -9.30 -8.32 38.74
C GLY A 51 -10.73 -7.97 39.16
N GLN A 52 -11.59 -7.59 38.20
CA GLN A 52 -12.93 -7.05 38.48
C GLN A 52 -14.07 -7.93 37.93
N GLY A 53 -13.74 -9.00 37.21
CA GLY A 53 -14.69 -9.80 36.45
C GLY A 53 -15.14 -9.13 35.14
N ALA A 54 -15.90 -9.89 34.34
CA ALA A 54 -16.49 -9.41 33.10
C ALA A 54 -17.66 -8.46 33.37
N THR A 55 -17.36 -7.18 33.58
CA THR A 55 -18.38 -6.13 33.69
C THR A 55 -18.89 -5.73 32.30
N LYS A 56 -20.11 -5.19 32.23
CA LYS A 56 -20.66 -4.64 30.97
C LYS A 56 -19.69 -3.69 30.26
N LYS A 57 -18.99 -2.84 31.02
CA LYS A 57 -17.99 -1.89 30.50
C LYS A 57 -16.81 -2.61 29.84
N VAL A 58 -16.26 -3.64 30.50
CA VAL A 58 -15.16 -4.45 29.98
C VAL A 58 -15.57 -5.15 28.68
N THR A 59 -16.77 -5.72 28.64
CA THR A 59 -17.32 -6.35 27.42
C THR A 59 -17.45 -5.33 26.28
N THR A 60 -18.07 -4.17 26.54
CA THR A 60 -18.19 -3.10 25.53
C THR A 60 -16.83 -2.63 25.01
N LEU A 61 -15.83 -2.48 25.88
CA LEU A 61 -14.49 -2.10 25.45
C LEU A 61 -13.81 -3.18 24.59
N LYS A 62 -14.02 -4.47 24.90
CA LYS A 62 -13.52 -5.58 24.07
C LYS A 62 -14.16 -5.55 22.69
N ASP A 63 -15.46 -5.30 22.60
CA ASP A 63 -16.17 -5.21 21.33
C ASP A 63 -15.62 -4.04 20.47
N ILE A 64 -15.38 -2.88 21.09
CA ILE A 64 -14.77 -1.72 20.40
C ILE A 64 -13.36 -2.04 19.89
N ILE A 65 -12.56 -2.78 20.65
CA ILE A 65 -11.21 -3.21 20.20
C ILE A 65 -11.29 -4.11 18.98
N VAL A 66 -12.27 -5.01 18.92
CA VAL A 66 -12.48 -5.86 17.74
C VAL A 66 -12.77 -5.01 16.51
N VAL A 67 -13.61 -3.98 16.65
CA VAL A 67 -13.89 -3.02 15.57
C VAL A 67 -12.62 -2.28 15.16
N TRP A 68 -11.86 -1.73 16.10
CA TRP A 68 -10.63 -0.99 15.80
C TRP A 68 -9.57 -1.84 15.11
N ARG A 69 -9.43 -3.11 15.51
CA ARG A 69 -8.53 -4.05 14.80
C ARG A 69 -8.96 -4.24 13.36
N SER A 70 -10.26 -4.46 13.12
CA SER A 70 -10.82 -4.57 11.78
C SER A 70 -10.56 -3.32 10.94
N ASP A 71 -10.74 -2.13 11.51
CA ASP A 71 -10.50 -0.86 10.81
C ASP A 71 -9.03 -0.67 10.45
N VAL A 72 -8.12 -1.03 11.37
CA VAL A 72 -6.67 -0.99 11.13
C VAL A 72 -6.26 -1.99 10.06
N ASP A 73 -6.82 -3.20 10.07
CA ASP A 73 -6.54 -4.22 9.06
C ASP A 73 -7.09 -3.82 7.68
N HIS A 74 -8.27 -3.19 7.66
CA HIS A 74 -8.83 -2.61 6.45
C HIS A 74 -7.94 -1.48 5.90
N LEU A 75 -7.43 -0.60 6.76
CA LEU A 75 -6.52 0.47 6.36
C LEU A 75 -5.22 -0.07 5.75
N LYS A 76 -4.66 -1.13 6.34
CA LYS A 76 -3.49 -1.85 5.79
C LYS A 76 -3.79 -2.44 4.40
N SER A 77 -4.93 -3.10 4.25
CA SER A 77 -5.34 -3.78 3.02
C SER A 77 -5.68 -2.81 1.88
N THR A 78 -6.45 -1.76 2.16
CA THR A 78 -6.83 -0.73 1.17
C THR A 78 -5.61 0.01 0.66
N ASN A 79 -4.63 0.31 1.52
CA ASN A 79 -3.36 0.89 1.07
C ASN A 79 -2.59 -0.05 0.15
N MET A 80 -2.51 -1.35 0.46
CA MET A 80 -1.84 -2.31 -0.42
C MET A 80 -2.56 -2.47 -1.77
N SER A 81 -3.90 -2.38 -1.79
CA SER A 81 -4.74 -2.59 -2.98
C SER A 81 -4.87 -1.36 -3.90
N MET A 82 -5.01 -0.14 -3.37
CA MET A 82 -5.09 1.08 -4.19
C MET A 82 -3.85 1.29 -5.06
N ILE A 83 -2.71 0.82 -4.56
CA ILE A 83 -1.41 0.95 -5.21
C ILE A 83 -1.27 0.03 -6.42
N ILE A 84 -1.83 -1.18 -6.36
CA ILE A 84 -1.83 -2.13 -7.49
C ILE A 84 -2.68 -1.58 -8.65
N ARG A 85 -3.75 -0.84 -8.34
CA ARG A 85 -4.68 -0.33 -9.36
C ARG A 85 -4.13 0.80 -10.23
N THR A 86 -2.99 1.42 -9.87
CA THR A 86 -2.39 2.51 -10.66
C THR A 86 -1.28 2.06 -11.61
N VAL A 87 -0.88 0.78 -11.58
CA VAL A 87 0.28 0.23 -12.34
C VAL A 87 -0.13 -0.79 -13.42
N GLU A 88 -1.39 -0.84 -13.83
CA GLU A 88 -1.75 -1.57 -15.07
C GLU A 88 -1.55 -0.65 -16.29
N ILE A 89 -0.29 -0.36 -16.61
CA ILE A 89 0.08 0.09 -17.95
C ILE A 89 0.19 -1.17 -18.80
N PRO A 90 -0.65 -1.37 -19.84
CA PRO A 90 -0.52 -2.52 -20.72
C PRO A 90 0.85 -2.45 -21.40
N ASP A 91 1.66 -3.48 -21.17
CA ASP A 91 2.94 -3.69 -21.83
C ASP A 91 2.66 -3.88 -23.33
N VAL A 92 2.94 -2.85 -24.13
CA VAL A 92 2.84 -2.94 -25.59
C VAL A 92 4.10 -3.68 -26.05
N PRO A 93 3.97 -4.84 -26.72
CA PRO A 93 5.14 -5.59 -27.15
C PRO A 93 5.92 -4.79 -28.20
N ASP A 94 7.22 -4.60 -27.95
CA ASP A 94 8.17 -4.04 -28.90
C ASP A 94 8.12 -4.82 -30.22
N MET A 95 7.58 -4.19 -31.27
CA MET A 95 7.63 -4.71 -32.62
C MET A 95 9.05 -4.46 -33.19
N PRO A 96 9.79 -5.49 -33.64
CA PRO A 96 11.09 -5.27 -34.25
C PRO A 96 10.91 -4.67 -35.65
N LEU A 97 11.12 -3.36 -35.76
CA LEU A 97 11.22 -2.65 -37.02
C LEU A 97 12.55 -3.03 -37.70
N SER A 98 12.56 -4.10 -38.50
CA SER A 98 13.68 -4.38 -39.40
C SER A 98 13.40 -3.78 -40.78
N THR A 99 13.88 -2.55 -40.97
CA THR A 99 14.16 -1.99 -42.30
C THR A 99 15.66 -2.09 -42.50
N THR A 100 16.11 -3.06 -43.27
CA THR A 100 17.48 -3.09 -43.82
C THR A 100 17.34 -2.93 -45.32
N GLY A 101 17.61 -1.72 -45.80
CA GLY A 101 17.91 -1.45 -47.19
C GLY A 101 19.41 -1.54 -47.42
N ASP A 102 19.79 -2.21 -48.51
CA ASP A 102 20.86 -1.91 -49.48
C ASP A 102 21.03 -3.18 -50.36
N GLU A 103 21.34 -3.15 -51.65
CA GLU A 103 22.11 -2.17 -52.41
C GLU A 103 21.84 -2.35 -53.93
N VAL A 104 22.14 -1.30 -54.69
CA VAL A 104 22.10 -1.20 -56.16
C VAL A 104 23.32 -1.90 -56.81
N ARG A 105 23.14 -2.33 -58.08
CA ARG A 105 24.14 -2.63 -59.15
C ARG A 105 24.40 -4.14 -59.37
N ALA A 106 24.42 -4.70 -60.59
CA ALA A 106 24.74 -4.17 -61.93
C ALA A 106 23.74 -4.58 -63.01
#